data_AF-A0A4V1LRT7-F1
#
_entry.id   AF-A0A4V1LRT7-F1
#
_cell.length_a   1.000
_cell.length_b   1.000
_cell.length_c   1.000
_cell.angle_alpha   90.00
_cell.angle_beta   90.00
_cell.angle_gamma   90.00
#
_symmetry.space_group_name_H-M   'P 1'
#
loop_
_entity.id
_entity.type
_entity.pdbx_description
1 polymer ?
#
loop_
_entity_poly.entity_id
_entity_poly.type
_entity_poly.pdbx_seq_one_letter_code
_entity_poly.pdbx_strand_id
1 'polypeptide(L)'
;MEEIKDKELIHYKWVLNRIQTIKYLIVTTILALLAYTGSSIDITNDLLSLAILSIASIFLLISLYLSGKDAGAAIFYVEQSQEGISKESRVIMYALIFISTILIFIAKILNTLEMITSNNAMMR
;
A
#
# COMPACT_ATOMS: atom_id res chain seq x y z
N MET A 1 28.24 -23.46 3.65
CA MET A 1 27.38 -22.40 3.04
C MET A 1 25.98 -22.95 2.76
N GLU A 2 25.84 -24.21 2.35
CA GLU A 2 24.54 -24.90 2.20
C GLU A 2 23.82 -25.14 3.55
N GLU A 3 24.54 -25.55 4.59
CA GLU A 3 23.96 -25.79 5.93
C GLU A 3 23.26 -24.57 6.57
N ILE A 4 23.73 -23.36 6.26
CA ILE A 4 23.12 -22.11 6.76
C ILE A 4 21.80 -21.87 6.03
N LYS A 5 21.75 -22.13 4.72
CA LYS A 5 20.53 -21.98 3.90
C LYS A 5 19.44 -22.96 4.33
N ASP A 6 19.80 -24.21 4.60
CA ASP A 6 18.82 -25.22 5.01
C ASP A 6 18.22 -24.91 6.39
N LYS A 7 19.03 -24.41 7.33
CA LYS A 7 18.54 -23.94 8.63
C LYS A 7 17.60 -22.73 8.50
N GLU A 8 17.92 -21.77 7.63
CA GLU A 8 17.04 -20.62 7.37
C GLU A 8 15.74 -21.03 6.68
N LEU A 9 15.77 -21.98 5.74
CA LEU A 9 14.59 -22.51 5.06
C LEU A 9 13.65 -23.23 6.03
N ILE A 10 14.19 -24.06 6.93
CA ILE A 10 13.43 -24.75 7.97
C ILE A 10 12.82 -23.73 8.94
N HIS A 11 13.59 -22.71 9.34
CA HIS A 11 13.08 -21.63 10.18
C HIS A 11 11.97 -20.85 9.45
N TYR A 12 12.14 -20.53 8.18
CA TYR A 12 11.14 -19.86 7.35
C TYR A 12 9.83 -20.66 7.27
N LYS A 13 9.91 -21.98 7.02
CA LYS A 13 8.75 -22.88 7.04
C LYS A 13 8.06 -22.94 8.41
N TRP A 14 8.81 -22.79 9.49
CA TRP A 14 8.26 -22.74 10.85
C TRP A 14 7.57 -21.39 11.16
N VAL A 15 8.10 -20.30 10.60
CA VAL A 15 7.56 -18.94 10.74
C VAL A 15 6.44 -18.66 9.73
N LEU A 16 6.18 -19.58 8.81
CA LEU A 16 5.26 -19.42 7.67
C LEU A 16 3.82 -19.01 8.09
N ASN A 17 3.33 -19.49 9.23
CA ASN A 17 2.03 -19.04 9.79
C ASN A 17 2.05 -17.56 10.20
N ARG A 18 3.15 -17.06 10.79
CA ARG A 18 3.29 -15.62 11.13
C ARG A 18 3.42 -14.76 9.88
N ILE A 19 4.12 -15.27 8.87
CA ILE A 19 4.30 -14.67 7.54
C ILE A 19 2.95 -14.56 6.81
N GLN A 20 2.11 -15.58 6.88
CA GLN A 20 0.74 -15.52 6.36
C GLN A 20 -0.12 -14.46 7.07
N THR A 21 -0.02 -14.32 8.39
CA THR A 21 -0.69 -13.24 9.12
C THR A 21 -0.24 -11.85 8.65
N ILE A 22 1.07 -11.66 8.41
CA ILE A 22 1.60 -10.41 7.87
C ILE A 22 1.08 -10.15 6.45
N LYS A 23 0.98 -11.18 5.61
CA LYS A 23 0.37 -11.07 4.28
C LYS A 23 -1.07 -10.56 4.37
N TYR A 24 -1.89 -11.19 5.21
CA TYR A 24 -3.28 -10.78 5.39
C TYR A 24 -3.35 -9.34 5.90
N LEU A 25 -2.49 -8.95 6.84
CA LEU A 25 -2.43 -7.57 7.34
C LEU A 25 -2.14 -6.57 6.21
N ILE A 26 -1.17 -6.86 5.34
CA ILE A 26 -0.82 -5.98 4.21
C ILE A 26 -1.99 -5.88 3.22
N VAL A 27 -2.55 -7.03 2.81
CA VAL A 27 -3.69 -7.06 1.87
C VAL A 27 -4.88 -6.29 2.45
N THR A 28 -5.22 -6.52 3.72
CA THR A 28 -6.30 -5.80 4.40
C THR A 28 -6.00 -4.31 4.50
N THR A 29 -4.75 -3.91 4.74
CA THR A 29 -4.35 -2.49 4.76
C THR A 29 -4.53 -1.84 3.39
N ILE A 30 -4.13 -2.51 2.30
CA ILE A 30 -4.33 -2.02 0.93
C ILE A 30 -5.83 -1.88 0.62
N LEU A 31 -6.64 -2.88 0.97
CA LEU A 31 -8.09 -2.84 0.79
C LEU A 31 -8.75 -1.72 1.59
N ALA A 32 -8.32 -1.50 2.84
CA ALA A 32 -8.81 -0.40 3.66
C ALA A 32 -8.44 0.97 3.06
N LEU A 33 -7.21 1.12 2.56
CA LEU A 33 -6.78 2.33 1.86
C LEU A 33 -7.56 2.56 0.56
N LEU A 34 -7.83 1.51 -0.22
CA LEU A 34 -8.65 1.60 -1.44
C LEU A 34 -10.08 2.04 -1.11
N ALA A 35 -10.71 1.43 -0.10
CA ALA A 35 -12.05 1.81 0.34
C ALA A 35 -12.09 3.27 0.83
N TYR A 36 -11.09 3.68 1.62
CA TYR A 36 -10.95 5.05 2.07
C TYR A 36 -10.75 6.04 0.92
N THR A 37 -9.92 5.68 -0.06
CA THR A 37 -9.67 6.51 -1.25
C THR A 37 -10.93 6.66 -2.08
N GLY A 38 -11.68 5.57 -2.31
CA GLY A 38 -12.98 5.58 -2.97
C GLY A 38 -13.98 6.52 -2.27
N SER A 39 -14.13 6.39 -0.95
CA SER A 39 -15.00 7.29 -0.18
C SER A 39 -14.54 8.76 -0.20
N SER A 40 -13.23 9.00 -0.36
CA SER A 40 -12.68 10.35 -0.45
C SER A 40 -12.95 10.98 -1.82
N ILE A 41 -12.95 10.18 -2.89
CA ILE A 41 -13.30 10.62 -4.24
C ILE A 41 -14.74 11.16 -4.27
N ASP A 42 -15.68 10.45 -3.63
CA ASP A 42 -17.11 10.82 -3.62
C ASP A 42 -17.38 12.21 -3.00
N ILE A 43 -16.51 12.68 -2.11
CA ILE A 43 -16.65 13.96 -1.38
C ILE A 43 -15.69 15.05 -1.86
N THR A 44 -14.86 14.77 -2.87
CA THR A 44 -13.87 15.72 -3.39
C THR A 44 -14.43 16.48 -4.58
N ASN A 45 -14.42 17.81 -4.49
CA ASN A 45 -14.98 18.69 -5.54
C ASN A 45 -13.89 19.39 -6.37
N ASP A 46 -12.65 19.36 -5.90
CA ASP A 46 -11.50 19.94 -6.61
C ASP A 46 -10.87 18.93 -7.59
N LEU A 47 -10.65 19.37 -8.84
CA LEU A 47 -10.10 18.55 -9.91
C LEU A 47 -8.66 18.07 -9.62
N LEU A 48 -7.83 18.94 -9.01
CA LEU A 48 -6.45 18.58 -8.69
C LEU A 48 -6.42 17.46 -7.64
N SER A 49 -7.22 17.59 -6.58
CA SER A 49 -7.37 16.60 -5.53
C SER A 49 -7.91 15.27 -6.06
N LEU A 50 -8.88 15.30 -6.99
CA LEU A 50 -9.38 14.11 -7.68
C LEU A 50 -8.31 13.41 -8.52
N ALA A 51 -7.47 14.18 -9.24
CA ALA A 51 -6.37 13.63 -10.01
C ALA A 51 -5.35 12.92 -9.11
N ILE A 52 -5.02 13.52 -7.96
CA ILE A 52 -4.10 12.92 -6.98
C ILE A 52 -4.69 11.62 -6.39
N LEU A 53 -5.97 11.60 -6.01
CA LEU A 53 -6.66 10.41 -5.50
C LEU A 53 -6.73 9.29 -6.56
N SER A 54 -6.89 9.65 -7.83
CA SER A 54 -6.87 8.69 -8.95
C SER A 54 -5.50 8.03 -9.11
N ILE A 55 -4.42 8.81 -9.06
CA ILE A 55 -3.04 8.29 -9.12
C ILE A 55 -2.76 7.38 -7.91
N ALA A 56 -3.16 7.80 -6.70
CA ALA A 56 -3.03 6.98 -5.50
C ALA A 56 -3.79 5.65 -5.63
N SER A 57 -4.99 5.66 -6.22
CA SER A 57 -5.77 4.45 -6.49
C SER A 57 -5.04 3.49 -7.44
N ILE A 58 -4.41 4.01 -8.49
CA ILE A 58 -3.62 3.19 -9.42
C ILE A 58 -2.44 2.53 -8.70
N PHE A 59 -1.71 3.28 -7.87
CA PHE A 59 -0.60 2.73 -7.08
C PHE A 59 -1.07 1.65 -6.09
N LEU A 60 -2.19 1.88 -5.40
CA LEU A 60 -2.78 0.88 -4.51
C LEU A 60 -3.25 -0.38 -5.25
N LEU A 61 -3.80 -0.25 -6.47
CA LEU A 61 -4.18 -1.40 -7.29
C LEU A 61 -2.96 -2.22 -7.71
N ILE A 62 -1.86 -1.56 -8.09
CA ILE A 62 -0.59 -2.23 -8.40
C ILE A 62 -0.06 -2.94 -7.15
N SER A 63 -0.06 -2.28 -5.99
CA SER A 63 0.32 -2.91 -4.72
C SER A 63 -0.57 -4.09 -4.37
N LEU A 64 -1.89 -4.01 -4.59
CA LEU A 64 -2.82 -5.10 -4.34
C LEU A 64 -2.48 -6.31 -5.22
N TYR A 65 -2.24 -6.07 -6.50
CA TYR A 65 -1.82 -7.11 -7.44
C TYR A 65 -0.53 -7.80 -7.01
N LEU A 66 0.50 -7.03 -6.62
CA LEU A 66 1.76 -7.56 -6.11
C LEU A 66 1.56 -8.36 -4.82
N SER A 67 0.74 -7.86 -3.89
CA SER A 67 0.44 -8.52 -2.62
C SER A 67 -0.32 -9.84 -2.80
N GLY A 68 -1.16 -9.94 -3.82
CA GLY A 68 -1.87 -11.17 -4.18
C GLY A 68 -0.92 -12.27 -4.67
N LYS A 69 0.12 -11.87 -5.41
CA LYS A 69 1.19 -12.77 -5.89
C LYS A 69 2.22 -13.12 -4.83
N ASP A 70 2.35 -12.32 -3.78
CA ASP A 70 3.32 -12.57 -2.72
C ASP A 70 2.85 -13.70 -1.80
N ALA A 71 3.74 -14.64 -1.43
CA ALA A 71 3.44 -15.70 -0.46
C ALA A 71 3.59 -15.23 1.00
N GLY A 72 3.80 -13.92 1.21
CA GLY A 72 3.80 -13.27 2.52
C GLY A 72 5.19 -12.99 3.10
N ALA A 73 6.23 -12.97 2.27
CA ALA A 73 7.58 -12.91 2.79
C ALA A 73 8.02 -11.49 3.18
N ALA A 74 8.75 -11.37 4.28
CA ALA A 74 9.27 -10.09 4.75
C ALA A 74 10.56 -9.69 4.02
N ILE A 75 10.76 -8.39 3.78
CA ILE A 75 11.92 -7.82 3.06
C ILE A 75 13.27 -8.18 3.74
N PHE A 76 13.23 -8.52 5.03
CA PHE A 76 14.40 -8.74 5.88
C PHE A 76 15.01 -10.14 5.77
N TYR A 77 14.30 -11.15 5.22
CA TYR A 77 14.86 -12.50 5.06
C TYR A 77 15.51 -12.70 3.68
N VAL A 78 16.34 -13.73 3.58
CA VAL A 78 17.08 -14.08 2.36
C VAL A 78 16.10 -14.59 1.29
N GLU A 79 16.15 -14.02 0.09
CA GLU A 79 15.20 -14.24 -1.00
C GLU A 79 15.08 -15.71 -1.44
N GLN A 80 16.18 -16.48 -1.37
CA GLN A 80 16.20 -17.91 -1.69
C GLN A 80 15.40 -18.77 -0.70
N SER A 81 15.09 -18.23 0.49
CA SER A 81 14.26 -18.92 1.48
C SER A 81 12.76 -18.66 1.28
N GLN A 82 12.38 -17.79 0.34
CA GLN A 82 11.04 -17.23 0.23
C GLN A 82 10.34 -17.64 -1.07
N GLU A 83 9.05 -17.97 -0.96
CA GLU A 83 8.20 -18.23 -2.13
C GLU A 83 7.47 -16.94 -2.58
N GLY A 84 7.13 -16.85 -3.87
CA GLY A 84 6.37 -15.73 -4.44
C GLY A 84 7.22 -14.74 -5.25
N ILE A 85 7.02 -13.44 -5.02
CA ILE A 85 7.65 -12.36 -5.80
C ILE A 85 9.06 -12.02 -5.30
N SER A 86 9.89 -11.43 -6.18
CA SER A 86 11.25 -11.01 -5.84
C SER A 86 11.28 -9.95 -4.73
N LYS A 87 12.40 -9.85 -4.01
CA LYS A 87 12.62 -8.85 -2.96
C LYS A 87 12.44 -7.43 -3.49
N GLU A 88 12.93 -7.16 -4.70
CA GLU A 88 12.74 -5.87 -5.39
C GLU A 88 11.26 -5.56 -5.60
N SER A 89 10.47 -6.54 -6.04
CA SER A 89 9.02 -6.38 -6.23
C SER A 89 8.31 -6.08 -4.91
N ARG A 90 8.75 -6.68 -3.79
CA ARG A 90 8.20 -6.35 -2.46
C ARG A 90 8.54 -4.93 -2.07
N VAL A 91 9.78 -4.48 -2.26
CA VAL A 91 10.17 -3.09 -1.99
C VAL A 91 9.32 -2.12 -2.79
N ILE A 92 9.09 -2.39 -4.09
CA ILE A 92 8.19 -1.60 -4.94
C ILE A 92 6.77 -1.58 -4.36
N MET A 93 6.22 -2.74 -3.97
CA MET A 93 4.89 -2.82 -3.36
C MET A 93 4.75 -1.92 -2.13
N TYR A 94 5.71 -1.98 -1.19
CA TYR A 94 5.67 -1.16 0.03
C TYR A 94 5.90 0.32 -0.27
N ALA A 95 6.80 0.65 -1.19
CA ALA A 95 7.02 2.02 -1.63
C ALA A 95 5.74 2.62 -2.24
N LEU A 96 5.04 1.86 -3.08
CA LEU A 96 3.77 2.28 -3.67
C LEU A 96 2.68 2.49 -2.60
N ILE A 97 2.58 1.64 -1.58
CA ILE A 97 1.63 1.84 -0.46
C ILE A 97 1.97 3.13 0.29
N PHE A 98 3.25 3.35 0.59
CA PHE A 98 3.70 4.53 1.32
C PHE A 98 3.45 5.83 0.53
N ILE A 99 3.85 5.86 -0.75
CA ILE A 99 3.61 6.99 -1.65
C ILE A 99 2.10 7.26 -1.77
N SER A 100 1.28 6.23 -1.95
CA SER A 100 -0.18 6.37 -2.04
C SER A 100 -0.75 7.02 -0.78
N THR A 101 -0.29 6.61 0.40
CA THR A 101 -0.74 7.17 1.68
C THR A 101 -0.44 8.66 1.78
N ILE A 102 0.75 9.08 1.34
CA ILE A 102 1.13 10.51 1.29
C ILE A 102 0.25 11.27 0.30
N LEU A 103 0.04 10.73 -0.90
CA LEU A 103 -0.80 11.38 -1.92
C LEU A 103 -2.25 11.56 -1.43
N ILE A 104 -2.84 10.54 -0.82
CA ILE A 104 -4.18 10.61 -0.23
C ILE A 104 -4.25 11.70 0.83
N PHE A 105 -3.22 11.80 1.70
CA PHE A 105 -3.16 12.83 2.73
C PHE A 105 -3.08 14.24 2.11
N ILE A 106 -2.21 14.45 1.12
CA ILE A 106 -2.07 15.73 0.41
C ILE A 106 -3.39 16.11 -0.27
N ALA A 107 -4.03 15.18 -0.99
CA ALA A 107 -5.32 15.42 -1.65
C ALA A 107 -6.40 15.88 -0.66
N LYS A 108 -6.46 15.27 0.52
CA LYS A 108 -7.40 15.71 1.57
C LYS A 108 -7.13 17.12 2.07
N ILE A 109 -5.86 17.48 2.27
CA ILE A 109 -5.49 18.84 2.68
C ILE A 109 -5.92 19.84 1.59
N LEU A 110 -5.60 19.57 0.33
CA LEU A 110 -5.92 20.45 -0.79
C LEU A 110 -7.43 20.64 -0.94
N ASN A 111 -8.21 19.55 -0.93
CA ASN A 111 -9.67 19.64 -0.98
C ASN A 111 -10.27 20.42 0.19
N THR A 112 -9.71 20.25 1.40
CA THR A 112 -10.17 21.00 2.59
C THR A 112 -9.88 22.50 2.44
N LEU A 113 -8.70 22.86 1.95
CA LEU A 113 -8.33 24.26 1.71
C LEU A 113 -9.26 24.89 0.67
N GLU A 114 -9.57 24.19 -0.42
CA GLU A 114 -10.49 24.68 -1.46
C GLU A 114 -11.93 24.86 -0.95
N MET A 115 -12.39 23.97 -0.07
CA MET A 115 -13.69 24.14 0.59
C MET A 115 -13.72 25.38 1.50
N ILE A 116 -12.63 25.66 2.22
CA ILE A 116 -12.56 26.84 3.10
C ILE A 116 -12.55 28.13 2.26
N THR A 117 -11.77 28.17 1.18
CA THR A 117 -11.68 29.35 0.30
C THR A 117 -12.99 29.62 -0.41
N SER A 118 -13.63 28.59 -0.98
CA SER A 118 -14.93 28.72 -1.65
C SER A 118 -16.05 29.17 -0.71
N ASN A 119 -16.13 28.62 0.51
CA ASN A 119 -17.11 29.06 1.52
C ASN A 119 -16.90 30.53 1.93
N ASN A 120 -15.65 30.95 2.12
CA ASN A 120 -15.34 32.34 2.44
C ASN A 120 -15.67 33.31 1.28
N ALA A 121 -15.58 32.86 0.03
CA ALA A 121 -15.98 33.64 -1.12
C ALA A 121 -17.50 33.81 -1.22
N MET A 122 -18.29 32.80 -0.84
CA MET A 122 -19.76 32.88 -0.84
C MET A 122 -20.34 33.75 0.29
N MET A 123 -19.59 33.98 1.37
CA MET A 123 -20.02 34.82 2.51
C MET A 123 -19.77 36.33 2.33
N ARG A 124 -19.11 36.73 1.23
CA ARG A 124 -18.86 38.14 0.87
C ARG A 124 -19.84 38.62 -0.19
#